data_AF-A0A2D6X592-F1
#
_entry.id   AF-A0A2D6X592-F1
#
_cell.length_a   1.000
_cell.length_b   1.000
_cell.length_c   1.000
_cell.angle_alpha   90.00
_cell.angle_beta   90.00
_cell.angle_gamma   90.00
#
_symmetry.space_group_name_H-M   'P 1'
#
loop_
_entity.id
_entity.type
_entity.pdbx_description
1 polymer ?
#
loop_
_entity_poly.entity_id
_entity_poly.type
_entity_poly.pdbx_seq_one_letter_code
_entity_poly.pdbx_strand_id
1 'polypeptide(L)' 'MKQQDLVVNNISVVLNTDESGAWMEDSLIILKKDSTEEEAMNIINYLYEEGFIWDRRIKYEIK' A
#
# COMPACT_ATOMS: atom_id res chain seq x y z
N MET A 1 0.89 -14.85 6.91
CA MET A 1 0.67 -13.71 5.99
C MET A 1 -0.81 -13.43 5.95
N LYS A 2 -1.21 -12.21 6.29
CA LYS A 2 -2.57 -11.71 6.16
C LYS A 2 -2.60 -10.59 5.13
N GLN A 3 -3.63 -10.62 4.30
CA GLN A 3 -3.92 -9.54 3.39
C GLN A 3 -4.78 -8.50 4.13
N GLN A 4 -4.44 -7.22 3.97
CA GLN A 4 -5.22 -6.10 4.45
C GLN A 4 -5.67 -5.24 3.27
N ASP A 5 -6.99 -5.16 3.09
CA ASP A 5 -7.59 -4.32 2.06
C ASP A 5 -7.91 -2.95 2.66
N LEU A 6 -7.39 -1.90 2.04
CA LEU A 6 -7.55 -0.51 2.47
C LEU A 6 -8.11 0.33 1.32
N VAL A 7 -8.75 1.45 1.66
CA VAL A 7 -9.17 2.45 0.68
C VAL A 7 -8.48 3.76 1.04
N VAL A 8 -7.61 4.24 0.15
CA VAL A 8 -6.85 5.48 0.32
C VAL A 8 -7.22 6.40 -0.83
N ASN A 9 -7.74 7.60 -0.56
CA ASN A 9 -8.17 8.55 -1.59
C ASN A 9 -9.10 7.94 -2.68
N ASN A 10 -10.07 7.12 -2.26
CA ASN A 10 -10.96 6.36 -3.14
C ASN A 10 -10.28 5.32 -4.06
N ILE A 11 -9.03 4.96 -3.76
CA ILE A 11 -8.29 3.91 -4.45
C ILE A 11 -8.17 2.71 -3.51
N SER A 12 -8.66 1.56 -3.97
CA SER A 12 -8.50 0.30 -3.25
C SER A 12 -7.06 -0.16 -3.35
N VAL A 13 -6.46 -0.50 -2.21
CA VAL A 13 -5.09 -0.98 -2.13
C VAL A 13 -5.00 -2.20 -1.25
N VAL A 14 -4.03 -3.05 -1.53
CA VAL A 14 -3.78 -4.29 -0.82
C VAL A 14 -2.38 -4.25 -0.22
N LEU A 15 -2.32 -4.44 1.09
CA LEU A 15 -1.07 -4.55 1.84
C LEU A 15 -0.94 -5.97 2.42
N ASN A 16 0.24 -6.55 2.30
CA ASN A 16 0.55 -7.81 2.96
C ASN A 16 1.18 -7.53 4.33
N THR A 17 0.62 -8.16 5.35
CA THR A 17 1.06 -8.03 6.74
C THR A 17 1.34 -9.41 7.34
N ASP A 18 2.08 -9.44 8.44
CA ASP A 18 2.29 -10.65 9.20
C ASP A 18 1.03 -11.02 10.02
N GLU A 19 1.11 -12.06 10.85
CA GLU A 19 -0.04 -12.50 11.65
C GLU A 19 -0.46 -11.47 12.71
N SER A 20 0.46 -10.58 13.10
CA SER A 20 0.28 -9.50 14.07
C SER A 20 -0.22 -8.21 13.41
N GLY A 21 -0.33 -8.18 12.07
CA GLY A 21 -0.68 -6.97 11.32
C GLY A 21 0.51 -6.03 11.10
N ALA A 22 1.73 -6.45 11.42
CA ALA A 22 2.91 -5.68 11.09
C ALA A 22 3.20 -5.78 9.60
N TRP A 23 3.66 -4.67 9.03
CA TRP A 23 4.11 -4.64 7.66
C TRP A 23 5.23 -5.65 7.43
N MET A 24 5.03 -6.53 6.46
CA MET A 24 6.09 -7.34 5.88
C MET A 24 6.58 -6.56 4.67
N GLU A 25 7.89 -6.46 4.41
CA GLU A 25 8.51 -5.68 3.31
C GLU A 25 8.07 -6.08 1.87
N ASP A 26 6.97 -6.82 1.79
CA ASP A 26 6.19 -7.19 0.65
C ASP A 26 5.46 -5.98 0.05
N SER A 27 5.44 -5.97 -1.28
CA SER A 27 4.93 -4.90 -2.11
C SER A 27 3.48 -4.45 -1.81
N LEU A 28 3.18 -3.20 -2.16
CA LEU A 28 1.83 -2.63 -2.22
C LEU A 28 1.15 -2.96 -3.56
N ILE A 29 -0.11 -3.40 -3.56
CA ILE A 29 -0.90 -3.52 -4.80
C ILE A 29 -1.95 -2.42 -4.85
N ILE A 30 -1.97 -1.65 -5.93
CA ILE A 30 -2.93 -0.57 -6.18
C ILE A 30 -3.96 -1.09 -7.19
N LEU A 31 -5.21 -1.23 -6.77
CA LEU A 31 -6.32 -1.77 -7.57
C LEU A 31 -7.03 -0.66 -8.35
N LYS A 32 -6.25 0.11 -9.10
CA LYS A 32 -6.73 1.14 -10.02
C LYS A 32 -5.82 1.15 -11.23
N LYS A 33 -6.25 0.47 -12.29
CA LYS A 33 -5.47 0.22 -13.51
C LYS A 33 -4.89 1.47 -14.18
N ASP A 34 -5.55 2.61 -14.05
CA ASP A 34 -5.15 3.90 -14.60
C ASP A 34 -4.44 4.81 -13.58
N SER A 35 -4.00 4.25 -12.45
CA SER A 35 -3.30 5.04 -11.44
C SER A 35 -2.00 5.62 -11.97
N THR A 36 -1.78 6.89 -11.64
CA THR A 36 -0.54 7.58 -11.96
C THR A 36 0.52 7.30 -10.91
N GLU A 37 1.79 7.56 -11.25
CA GLU A 37 2.89 7.50 -10.28
C GLU A 37 2.66 8.48 -9.12
N GLU A 38 2.08 9.66 -9.38
CA GLU A 38 1.72 10.62 -8.33
C GLU A 38 0.69 10.05 -7.34
N GLU A 39 -0.34 9.37 -7.84
CA GLU A 39 -1.31 8.68 -6.98
C GLU A 39 -0.67 7.57 -6.16
N ALA A 40 0.20 6.76 -6.77
CA ALA A 40 0.94 5.73 -6.07
C ALA A 40 1.81 6.31 -4.95
N MET A 41 2.53 7.41 -5.23
CA MET A 41 3.35 8.10 -4.23
C MET A 41 2.51 8.72 -3.11
N ASN A 42 1.34 9.29 -3.43
CA ASN A 42 0.43 9.81 -2.42
C ASN A 42 -0.11 8.70 -1.50
N ILE A 43 -0.45 7.53 -2.06
CA ILE A 43 -0.86 6.36 -1.29
C ILE A 43 0.28 5.90 -0.38
N ILE A 44 1.50 5.76 -0.91
CA ILE A 44 2.68 5.34 -0.14
C ILE A 44 2.96 6.31 1.01
N ASN A 45 2.89 7.63 0.75
CA ASN A 45 3.09 8.64 1.79
C ASN A 45 2.03 8.52 2.88
N TYR A 46 0.76 8.38 2.51
CA TYR A 46 -0.33 8.18 3.47
C TYR A 46 -0.10 6.93 4.34
N LEU A 47 0.22 5.79 3.72
CA LEU A 47 0.46 4.54 4.45
C LEU A 47 1.65 4.67 5.42
N TYR A 48 2.68 5.42 5.04
CA TYR A 48 3.82 5.69 5.91
C TYR A 48 3.45 6.61 7.08
N GLU A 49 2.72 7.69 6.82
CA GLU A 49 2.32 8.67 7.82
C GLU A 49 1.38 8.08 8.88
N GLU A 50 0.47 7.19 8.46
CA GLU A 50 -0.43 6.45 9.34
C GLU A 50 0.23 5.22 10.00
N GLY A 51 1.49 4.91 9.67
CA GLY A 51 2.25 3.82 10.27
C GLY A 51 1.90 2.42 9.77
N PHE A 52 1.17 2.30 8.65
CA PHE A 52 0.92 1.02 7.98
C PHE A 52 2.17 0.43 7.33
N ILE A 53 3.12 1.27 6.90
CA ILE A 53 4.42 0.85 6.35
C ILE A 53 5.54 1.65 6.99
N TRP A 54 6.77 1.11 7.00
CA TRP A 54 7.93 1.76 7.61
C TRP A 54 8.95 2.29 6.61
N ASP A 55 8.86 1.90 5.34
CA ASP A 55 9.67 2.44 4.26
C ASP A 55 8.75 3.03 3.18
N ARG A 56 9.18 4.12 2.54
CA ARG A 56 8.50 4.70 1.38
C ARG A 56 9.05 4.16 0.06
N ARG A 57 10.18 3.45 0.08
CA ARG A 57 10.86 2.86 -1.09
C ARG A 57 10.33 1.47 -1.43
N ILE A 58 9.12 1.17 -1.01
CA ILE A 58 8.49 -0.13 -1.22
C ILE A 58 8.20 -0.33 -2.70
N LYS A 59 8.24 -1.58 -3.13
CA LYS A 59 7.75 -1.94 -4.46
C LYS A 59 6.23 -1.80 -4.47
N TYR A 60 5.69 -1.36 -5.59
CA TYR A 60 4.25 -1.38 -5.82
C TYR A 60 3.92 -1.93 -7.20
N GLU A 61 2.72 -2.48 -7.33
CA GLU A 61 2.15 -2.98 -8.58
C GLU A 61 0.78 -2.34 -8.80
N ILE A 62 0.47 -1.96 -10.04
CA ILE A 62 -0.82 -1.40 -10.43
C ILE A 62 -1.61 -2.48 -11.20
N LYS A 63 -2.85 -2.78 -10.78
CA LYS A 63 -3.75 -3.77 -11.39
C LYS A 63 -5.10 -3.19 -11.78
#